data_AF-K8E5L7-F1
#
_entry.id   AF-K8E5L7-F1
#
_cell.length_a   1.000
_cell.length_b   1.000
_cell.length_c   1.000
_cell.angle_alpha   90.00
_cell.angle_beta   90.00
_cell.angle_gamma   90.00
#
_symmetry.space_group_name_H-M   'P 1'
#
loop_
_entity.id
_entity.type
_entity.pdbx_description
1 polymer ?
#
loop_
_entity_poly.entity_id
_entity_poly.type
_entity_poly.pdbx_seq_one_letter_code
_entity_poly.pdbx_strand_id
1 'polypeptide(L)' 'MKTPLDVSFARQVIRDYSDRDKEEIINWSKTYLNYARPIFLEHEKIVSSNADYILDGTISMTEQVNQLRYDDVI' A
#
# COMPACT_ATOMS: atom_id res chain seq x y z
N MET A 1 -8.41 -0.84 -0.19
CA MET A 1 -7.59 -0.14 -1.21
C MET A 1 -6.64 -1.16 -1.85
N LYS A 2 -6.47 -1.10 -3.17
CA LYS A 2 -5.50 -1.91 -3.91
C LYS A 2 -4.42 -1.02 -4.47
N THR A 3 -3.19 -1.24 -4.03
CA THR A 3 -2.00 -0.52 -4.49
C THR A 3 -0.96 -1.54 -4.91
N PRO A 4 -0.31 -1.38 -6.06
CA PRO A 4 0.85 -2.18 -6.40
C PRO A 4 1.90 -2.17 -5.27
N LEU A 5 2.45 -3.33 -4.98
CA LEU A 5 3.33 -3.53 -3.83
C LEU A 5 4.65 -2.77 -3.95
N ASP A 6 5.16 -2.63 -5.17
CA ASP A 6 6.30 -1.79 -5.55
C ASP A 6 6.03 -0.31 -5.30
N VAL A 7 4.86 0.20 -5.71
CA VAL A 7 4.44 1.59 -5.45
C VAL A 7 4.35 1.85 -3.94
N SER A 8 3.77 0.91 -3.19
CA SER A 8 3.64 1.01 -1.74
C SER A 8 4.99 0.99 -1.04
N PHE A 9 5.89 0.10 -1.48
CA PHE A 9 7.25 0.01 -0.98
C PHE A 9 8.05 1.28 -1.26
N ALA A 10 8.00 1.81 -2.49
CA ALA A 10 8.69 3.05 -2.85
C ALA A 10 8.20 4.25 -2.02
N ARG A 11 6.86 4.39 -1.87
CA ARG A 11 6.27 5.43 -1.01
C ARG A 11 6.73 5.29 0.44
N GLN A 12 6.80 4.06 0.95
CA GLN A 12 7.29 3.80 2.31
C GLN A 12 8.76 4.20 2.45
N VAL A 13 9.63 3.80 1.51
CA VAL A 13 11.06 4.14 1.56
C VAL A 13 11.25 5.65 1.56
N ILE A 14 10.55 6.38 0.69
CA ILE A 14 10.62 7.85 0.64
C ILE A 14 10.15 8.49 1.96
N ARG A 15 9.07 7.96 2.56
CA ARG A 15 8.49 8.52 3.78
C ARG A 15 9.32 8.23 5.03
N ASP A 16 9.79 7.00 5.19
CA ASP A 16 10.38 6.52 6.45
C ASP A 16 11.91 6.65 6.44
N TYR A 17 12.54 6.75 5.27
CA TYR A 17 13.99 6.70 5.10
C TYR A 17 14.59 7.89 4.34
N SER A 18 13.86 9.00 4.18
CA SER A 18 14.38 10.22 3.53
C SER A 18 15.67 10.75 4.18
N ASP A 19 15.77 10.61 5.50
CA ASP A 19 16.85 11.14 6.33
C ASP A 19 17.61 10.04 7.08
N ARG A 20 17.57 8.81 6.55
CA ARG A 20 18.15 7.60 7.18
C ARG A 20 19.32 7.05 6.38
N ASP A 21 20.15 6.23 7.03
CA ASP A 21 21.30 5.64 6.33
C ASP A 21 20.85 4.58 5.32
N LYS A 22 21.60 4.47 4.22
CA LYS A 22 21.36 3.49 3.15
C LYS A 22 21.32 2.04 3.67
N GLU A 23 22.07 1.72 4.71
CA GLU A 23 22.10 0.40 5.33
C GLU A 23 20.75 0.05 5.97
N GLU A 24 20.06 1.03 6.54
CA GLU A 24 18.73 0.84 7.11
C GLU A 24 17.70 0.53 6.01
N ILE A 25 17.80 1.19 4.85
CA ILE A 25 16.96 0.90 3.68
C ILE A 25 17.21 -0.52 3.18
N ILE A 26 18.47 -0.94 3.07
CA ILE A 26 18.84 -2.29 2.62
C ILE A 26 18.31 -3.34 3.59
N ASN A 27 18.47 -3.11 4.90
CA ASN A 27 17.99 -4.03 5.93
C ASN A 27 16.46 -4.12 5.92
N TRP A 28 15.76 -3.00 5.77
CA TRP A 28 14.30 -3.02 5.58
C TRP A 28 13.89 -3.74 4.31
N SER A 29 14.60 -3.53 3.19
CA SER A 29 14.31 -4.21 1.92
C SER A 29 14.39 -5.73 2.06
N LYS A 30 15.39 -6.24 2.78
CA LYS A 30 15.52 -7.67 3.10
C LYS A 30 14.34 -8.15 3.96
N THR A 31 13.97 -7.41 5.00
CA THR A 31 12.82 -7.72 5.85
C THR A 31 11.51 -7.73 5.07
N TYR A 32 11.34 -6.76 4.18
CA TYR A 32 10.18 -6.66 3.31
C TYR A 32 10.05 -7.89 2.41
N LEU A 33 11.13 -8.29 1.73
CA LEU A 33 11.11 -9.44 0.82
C LEU A 33 10.84 -10.76 1.55
N ASN A 34 11.44 -10.95 2.73
CA ASN A 34 11.39 -12.21 3.45
C ASN A 34 10.13 -12.37 4.32
N TYR A 35 9.59 -11.27 4.84
CA TYR A 35 8.53 -11.33 5.86
C TYR A 35 7.29 -10.50 5.51
N ALA A 36 7.45 -9.22 5.17
CA ALA A 36 6.28 -8.35 4.98
C ALA A 36 5.52 -8.64 3.68
N ARG A 37 6.24 -8.84 2.56
CA ARG A 37 5.65 -9.09 1.24
C ARG A 37 4.75 -10.33 1.22
N PRO A 38 5.14 -11.50 1.77
CA PRO A 38 4.23 -12.63 1.90
C PRO A 38 2.92 -12.29 2.62
N ILE A 39 2.99 -11.52 3.70
CA ILE A 39 1.81 -11.12 4.47
C ILE A 39 0.87 -10.23 3.63
N PHE A 40 1.41 -9.27 2.88
CA PHE A 40 0.59 -8.44 1.99
C PHE A 40 -0.07 -9.25 0.87
N LEU A 41 0.63 -10.23 0.30
CA LEU A 41 0.08 -11.11 -0.73
C LEU A 41 -1.05 -11.98 -0.17
N GLU A 42 -0.91 -12.50 1.05
CA GLU A 42 -1.98 -13.27 1.69
C GLU A 42 -3.16 -12.38 2.10
N HIS A 43 -2.91 -11.15 2.55
CA HIS A 43 -3.96 -10.17 2.79
C HIS A 43 -4.77 -9.87 1.52
N GLU A 44 -4.12 -9.72 0.36
CA GLU A 44 -4.83 -9.50 -0.90
C GLU A 44 -5.73 -10.68 -1.27
N LYS A 45 -5.27 -11.92 -1.05
CA LYS A 45 -6.05 -13.13 -1.34
C LYS A 45 -7.23 -13.33 -0.40
N ILE A 46 -7.05 -13.05 0.90
CA ILE A 46 -7.99 -13.46 1.94
C ILE A 46 -8.89 -12.31 2.40
N VAL A 47 -8.31 -11.12 2.62
CA VAL A 47 -9.05 -10.00 3.19
C VAL A 47 -9.65 -9.14 2.09
N SER A 48 -8.84 -8.75 1.11
CA SER A 48 -9.30 -7.84 0.05
C SER A 48 -10.34 -8.47 -0.87
N SER A 49 -10.33 -9.80 -1.02
CA SER A 49 -11.32 -10.55 -1.81
C SER A 49 -12.73 -10.54 -1.21
N ASN A 50 -12.85 -10.26 0.09
CA ASN A 50 -14.12 -10.19 0.81
C ASN A 50 -14.60 -8.76 1.06
N ALA A 51 -13.91 -7.75 0.52
CA ALA A 51 -14.31 -6.36 0.69
C ALA A 51 -15.49 -6.01 -0.24
N ASP A 52 -16.48 -5.28 0.26
CA ASP A 52 -17.59 -4.75 -0.54
C ASP A 52 -17.11 -3.74 -1.59
N TYR A 53 -16.00 -3.05 -1.30
CA TYR A 53 -15.43 -2.04 -2.18
C TYR A 53 -13.89 -2.03 -2.12
N ILE A 54 -13.26 -1.95 -3.29
CA ILE A 54 -11.79 -1.87 -3.42
C ILE A 54 -11.42 -0.55 -4.10
N LEU A 55 -10.98 0.41 -3.30
CA LEU A 55 -10.46 1.69 -3.76
C LEU A 55 -9.13 1.55 -4.52
N ASP A 56 -8.95 2.24 -5.64
CA ASP A 56 -7.67 2.32 -6.34
C ASP A 56 -6.67 3.17 -5.54
N GLY A 57 -5.56 2.56 -5.13
CA GLY A 57 -4.51 3.20 -4.35
C GLY A 57 -3.50 4.01 -5.17
N THR A 58 -3.62 4.02 -6.50
CA THR A 58 -2.71 4.73 -7.41
C THR A 58 -3.14 6.18 -7.67
N ILE A 59 -4.44 6.48 -7.53
CA ILE A 59 -5.01 7.82 -7.73
C ILE A 59 -4.69 8.76 -6.55
N SER A 60 -4.94 10.05 -6.72
CA SER A 60 -4.69 11.05 -5.69
C SER A 60 -5.64 10.92 -4.48
N MET A 61 -5.22 11.41 -3.32
CA MET A 61 -6.06 11.44 -2.11
C MET A 61 -7.40 12.16 -2.36
N THR A 62 -7.39 13.24 -3.13
CA THR A 62 -8.61 13.98 -3.47
C THR A 62 -9.56 13.14 -4.32
N GLU A 63 -9.05 12.42 -5.32
CA GLU A 63 -9.86 11.52 -6.14
C GLU A 63 -10.42 10.35 -5.32
N GLN A 64 -9.62 9.79 -4.41
CA GLN A 64 -10.05 8.75 -3.47
C GLN A 64 -11.24 9.21 -2.62
N VAL A 65 -11.13 10.40 -2.02
CA VAL A 65 -12.21 10.98 -1.20
C VAL A 65 -13.46 11.23 -2.04
N ASN A 66 -13.31 11.66 -3.29
CA ASN A 66 -14.44 11.91 -4.18
C ASN A 66 -15.18 10.63 -4.57
N GLN A 67 -14.47 9.51 -4.77
CA GLN A 67 -15.09 8.21 -5.07
C GLN A 67 -15.97 7.74 -3.91
N LEU A 68 -15.46 7.81 -2.67
CA LEU A 68 -16.22 7.39 -1.48
C LEU A 68 -17.48 8.25 -1.28
N ARG A 69 -17.40 9.56 -1.53
CA ARG A 69 -18.55 10.46 -1.38
C ARG A 69 -19.66 10.26 -2.40
N TYR A 70 -19.36 9.64 -3.55
CA TYR A 70 -20.35 9.39 -4.59
C TYR A 70 -21.18 8.15 -4.28
N ASP A 71 -20.56 7.14 -3.65
CA ASP A 71 -21.23 5.91 -3.25
C ASP A 71 -22.20 6.10 -2.07
N ASP A 72 -22.01 7.13 -1.23
CA ASP A 72 -22.93 7.49 -0.13
C ASP A 72 -24.26 8.15 -0.60
N VAL A 73 -24.38 8.49 -1.89
CA VAL A 73 -25.50 9.29 -2.45
C VAL A 73 -26.46 8.44 -3.31
N ILE A 74 -26.23 7.12 -3.42
CA ILE A 74 -27.08 6.16 -4.15
C ILE A 74 -27.83 5.25 -3.18
#